data_AF-A0A7K3ZR70-F1
#
_entry.id   AF-A0A7K3ZR70-F1
#
_cell.length_a   1.000
_cell.length_b   1.000
_cell.length_c   1.000
_cell.angle_alpha   90.00
_cell.angle_beta   90.00
_cell.angle_gamma   90.00
#
_symmetry.space_group_name_H-M   'P 1'
#
loop_
_entity.id
_entity.type
_entity.pdbx_description
1 polymer ?
#
loop_
_entity_poly.entity_id
_entity_poly.type
_entity_poly.pdbx_seq_one_letter_code
_entity_poly.pdbx_strand_id
1 'polypeptide(L)'
;MGQETYVIDIQGFAWNRSSLSVLLVTSEDESWWRGSYVNDSLRAVGQWNDAFAAFATNYPAYSYLSGVTVQSAVSNMSMPGYDLYINWTKSSLSNSSDEVGLAKTYVNGDSSIENCTISLAVQTSQGTMMRGVDMQNIAMHELGHGFGLGHCNYTDDLMYSIYSLAASPKAVSTLDAYSVARCFAWMQSETGFHPVSRWLNASFVSLPSDINYVDLPVSMQNQPPQTLTDSAAIQFLLMMLTVLAQPIIAVPVLIVLLLFAILAAIPRRRHGRVRVDS
;
A
#
# COMPACT_ATOMS: atom_id res chain seq x y z
N MET A 1 20.55 -17.80 -17.38
CA MET A 1 19.55 -16.73 -17.18
C MET A 1 19.83 -16.18 -15.80
N GLY A 2 20.28 -14.93 -15.69
CA GLY A 2 20.60 -14.33 -14.39
C GLY A 2 19.31 -14.13 -13.60
N GLN A 3 19.32 -14.52 -12.33
CA GLN A 3 18.25 -14.18 -11.39
C GLN A 3 18.18 -12.66 -11.30
N GLU A 4 17.03 -12.05 -11.58
CA GLU A 4 16.87 -10.61 -11.38
C GLU A 4 17.15 -10.29 -9.90
N THR A 5 18.13 -9.44 -9.64
CA THR A 5 18.47 -9.04 -8.28
C THR A 5 17.51 -7.93 -7.85
N TYR A 6 16.48 -8.30 -7.10
CA TYR A 6 15.63 -7.33 -6.41
C TYR A 6 16.42 -6.70 -5.25
N VAL A 7 16.36 -5.38 -5.16
CA VAL A 7 17.01 -4.59 -4.13
C VAL A 7 16.04 -3.60 -3.52
N ILE A 8 16.23 -3.32 -2.25
CA ILE A 8 15.52 -2.28 -1.50
C ILE A 8 16.52 -1.36 -0.83
N ASP A 9 16.27 -0.06 -0.94
CA ASP A 9 17.07 0.94 -0.26
C ASP A 9 16.86 0.84 1.27
N ILE A 10 17.87 1.23 2.04
CA ILE A 10 17.77 1.36 3.50
C ILE A 10 18.21 2.76 3.90
N GLN A 11 17.45 3.40 4.79
CA GLN A 11 17.61 4.83 5.07
C GLN A 11 18.80 5.14 6.00
N GLY A 12 19.47 4.11 6.53
CA GLY A 12 20.68 4.27 7.34
C GLY A 12 20.42 4.61 8.81
N PHE A 13 19.18 4.52 9.27
CA PHE A 13 18.76 4.72 10.66
C PHE A 13 17.84 3.58 11.10
N ALA A 14 17.73 3.38 12.42
CA ALA A 14 16.83 2.37 12.99
C ALA A 14 16.32 2.75 14.37
N TRP A 15 15.30 2.03 14.83
CA TRP A 15 14.85 2.10 16.20
C TRP A 15 15.85 1.44 17.14
N ASN A 16 16.10 2.07 18.28
CA ASN A 16 16.93 1.53 19.36
C ASN A 16 16.17 0.64 20.36
N ARG A 17 14.93 0.26 20.02
CA ARG A 17 14.02 -0.56 20.79
C ARG A 17 13.20 -1.43 19.85
N SER A 18 12.78 -2.61 20.30
CA SER A 18 12.05 -3.56 19.47
C SER A 18 10.54 -3.56 19.70
N SER A 19 10.08 -3.10 20.88
CA SER A 19 8.66 -2.84 21.12
C SER A 19 8.32 -1.41 20.75
N LEU A 20 7.62 -1.26 19.63
CA LEU A 20 7.18 0.01 19.07
C LEU A 20 5.70 0.21 19.32
N SER A 21 5.32 1.47 19.48
CA SER A 21 3.96 1.92 19.70
C SER A 21 3.52 2.86 18.58
N VAL A 22 2.32 2.63 18.05
CA VAL A 22 1.71 3.41 16.97
C VAL A 22 0.44 4.07 17.50
N LEU A 23 0.31 5.39 17.35
CA LEU A 23 -0.93 6.11 17.60
C LEU A 23 -1.62 6.44 16.27
N LEU A 24 -2.83 5.92 16.09
CA LEU A 24 -3.73 6.31 15.01
C LEU A 24 -4.53 7.52 15.50
N VAL A 25 -4.29 8.69 14.92
CA VAL A 25 -4.95 9.95 15.29
C VAL A 25 -6.11 10.20 14.33
N THR A 26 -7.33 10.00 14.82
CA THR A 26 -8.55 10.07 14.01
C THR A 26 -8.95 11.50 13.71
N SER A 27 -9.66 11.72 12.59
CA SER A 27 -10.19 13.03 12.19
C SER A 27 -11.71 13.04 12.22
N GLU A 28 -12.32 12.63 13.34
CA GLU A 28 -13.78 12.39 13.44
C GLU A 28 -14.65 13.61 13.13
N ASP A 29 -14.11 14.82 13.34
CA ASP A 29 -14.80 16.08 13.05
C ASP A 29 -14.80 16.45 11.55
N GLU A 30 -14.07 15.70 10.72
CA GLU A 30 -13.91 15.99 9.30
C GLU A 30 -14.99 15.31 8.45
N SER A 31 -15.62 16.07 7.55
CA SER A 31 -16.69 15.57 6.67
C SER A 31 -16.30 14.43 5.72
N TRP A 32 -15.00 14.25 5.45
CA TRP A 32 -14.43 13.20 4.58
C TRP A 32 -13.98 11.96 5.36
N TRP A 33 -14.02 12.02 6.69
CA TRP A 33 -13.58 10.95 7.57
C TRP A 33 -14.46 9.71 7.47
N ARG A 34 -13.84 8.54 7.57
CA ARG A 34 -14.53 7.25 7.68
C ARG A 34 -13.80 6.40 8.72
N GLY A 35 -14.55 5.85 9.68
CA GLY A 35 -13.98 4.96 10.70
C GLY A 35 -13.31 3.70 10.11
N SER A 36 -13.62 3.32 8.87
CA SER A 36 -12.95 2.21 8.18
C SER A 36 -11.45 2.43 7.99
N TYR A 37 -10.99 3.68 7.86
CA TYR A 37 -9.56 3.98 7.67
C TYR A 37 -8.71 3.48 8.84
N VAL A 38 -9.26 3.54 10.06
CA VAL A 38 -8.61 2.99 11.26
C VAL A 38 -8.41 1.49 11.11
N ASN A 39 -9.44 0.75 10.70
CA ASN A 39 -9.35 -0.70 10.53
C ASN A 39 -8.34 -1.08 9.44
N ASP A 40 -8.32 -0.35 8.33
CA ASP A 40 -7.38 -0.61 7.23
C ASP A 40 -5.93 -0.40 7.67
N SER A 41 -5.64 0.65 8.44
CA SER A 41 -4.31 0.89 9.02
C SER A 41 -3.95 -0.08 10.15
N LEU A 42 -4.89 -0.48 11.00
CA LEU A 42 -4.64 -1.50 12.03
C LEU A 42 -4.29 -2.85 11.41
N ARG A 43 -4.94 -3.24 10.31
CA ARG A 43 -4.57 -4.44 9.55
C ARG A 43 -3.17 -4.33 8.96
N ALA A 44 -2.78 -3.16 8.45
CA ALA A 44 -1.42 -2.93 7.95
C ALA A 44 -0.36 -3.13 9.06
N VAL A 45 -0.60 -2.62 10.27
CA VAL A 45 0.27 -2.89 11.44
C VAL A 45 0.30 -4.39 11.76
N GLY A 46 -0.86 -5.04 11.72
CA GLY A 46 -0.98 -6.48 11.93
C GLY A 46 -0.20 -7.31 10.91
N GLN A 47 -0.20 -6.93 9.63
CA GLN A 47 0.56 -7.63 8.59
C GLN A 47 2.07 -7.55 8.81
N TRP A 48 2.59 -6.41 9.27
CA TRP A 48 4.00 -6.31 9.64
C TRP A 48 4.36 -7.21 10.82
N ASN A 49 3.51 -7.28 11.86
CA ASN A 49 3.70 -8.23 12.97
C ASN A 49 3.65 -9.70 12.51
N ASP A 50 2.70 -10.06 11.64
CA ASP A 50 2.61 -11.40 11.04
C ASP A 50 3.90 -11.74 10.28
N ALA A 51 4.38 -10.79 9.46
CA ALA A 51 5.59 -10.94 8.66
C ALA A 51 6.85 -11.13 9.50
N PHE A 52 7.03 -10.35 10.57
CA PHE A 52 8.15 -10.50 11.50
C PHE A 52 8.15 -11.89 12.14
N ALA A 53 7.00 -12.34 12.64
CA ALA A 53 6.86 -13.67 13.23
C ALA A 53 7.14 -14.80 12.22
N ALA A 54 6.56 -14.70 11.02
CA ALA A 54 6.74 -15.70 9.96
C ALA A 54 8.20 -15.77 9.48
N PHE A 55 8.83 -14.62 9.24
CA PHE A 55 10.22 -14.55 8.79
C PHE A 55 11.18 -15.10 9.85
N ALA A 56 11.04 -14.68 11.12
CA ALA A 56 11.85 -15.16 12.22
C ALA A 56 11.73 -16.68 12.44
N THR A 57 10.54 -17.24 12.21
CA THR A 57 10.28 -18.68 12.31
C THR A 57 10.95 -19.46 11.18
N ASN A 58 10.89 -18.94 9.96
CA ASN A 58 11.41 -19.62 8.78
C ASN A 58 12.93 -19.47 8.61
N TYR A 59 13.53 -18.42 9.18
CA TYR A 59 14.96 -18.12 9.04
C TYR A 59 15.62 -17.90 10.42
N PRO A 60 16.13 -18.96 11.07
CA PRO A 60 16.64 -18.90 12.44
C PRO A 60 17.77 -17.90 12.70
N ALA A 61 18.58 -17.59 11.67
CA ALA A 61 19.61 -16.56 11.75
C ALA A 61 19.05 -15.15 12.02
N TYR A 62 17.76 -14.94 11.77
CA TYR A 62 17.03 -13.70 12.00
C TYR A 62 15.93 -13.86 13.05
N SER A 63 16.04 -14.88 13.91
CA SER A 63 15.04 -15.17 14.96
C SER A 63 14.79 -14.01 15.92
N TYR A 64 15.76 -13.10 16.10
CA TYR A 64 15.60 -11.87 16.89
C TYR A 64 14.47 -10.96 16.37
N LEU A 65 14.11 -11.05 15.10
CA LEU A 65 13.02 -10.26 14.52
C LEU A 65 11.66 -10.60 15.18
N SER A 66 11.51 -11.78 15.78
CA SER A 66 10.32 -12.13 16.58
C SER A 66 10.16 -11.26 17.84
N GLY A 67 11.23 -10.61 18.30
CA GLY A 67 11.19 -9.64 19.39
C GLY A 67 10.79 -8.23 18.96
N VAL A 68 10.64 -7.97 17.65
CA VAL A 68 10.11 -6.71 17.12
C VAL A 68 8.59 -6.80 17.11
N THR A 69 7.94 -5.91 17.85
CA THR A 69 6.49 -5.91 18.03
C THR A 69 5.95 -4.50 17.88
N VAL A 70 4.84 -4.35 17.17
CA VAL A 70 4.19 -3.06 16.97
C VAL A 70 2.80 -3.10 17.62
N GLN A 71 2.58 -2.25 18.61
CA GLN A 71 1.32 -2.14 19.33
C GLN A 71 0.60 -0.85 18.91
N SER A 72 -0.70 -0.95 18.63
CA SER A 72 -1.49 0.19 18.18
C SER A 72 -2.43 0.71 19.26
N ALA A 73 -2.59 2.03 19.31
CA ALA A 73 -3.65 2.71 20.01
C ALA A 73 -4.38 3.66 19.05
N VAL A 74 -5.62 4.01 19.38
CA VAL A 74 -6.46 4.92 18.60
C VAL A 74 -6.92 6.06 19.50
N SER A 75 -6.85 7.29 19.00
CA SER A 75 -7.28 8.49 19.73
C SER A 75 -7.78 9.54 18.76
N ASN A 76 -8.70 10.40 19.21
CA ASN A 76 -9.13 11.59 18.47
C ASN A 76 -8.20 12.80 18.62
N MET A 77 -7.16 12.66 19.43
CA MET A 77 -6.12 13.67 19.60
C MET A 77 -4.73 13.05 19.60
N SER A 78 -3.76 13.79 19.08
CA SER A 78 -2.35 13.41 19.17
C SER A 78 -1.90 13.48 20.63
N MET A 79 -1.26 12.41 21.10
CA MET A 79 -0.72 12.29 22.45
C MET A 79 0.75 11.91 22.37
N PRO A 80 1.64 12.52 23.17
CA PRO A 80 3.05 12.15 23.17
C PRO A 80 3.27 10.74 23.72
N GLY A 81 4.47 10.19 23.46
CA GLY A 81 4.90 8.90 24.01
C GLY A 81 4.73 7.70 23.08
N TYR A 82 4.25 7.91 21.86
CA TYR A 82 4.24 6.90 20.81
C TYR A 82 5.44 7.06 19.88
N ASP A 83 5.91 5.95 19.31
CA ASP A 83 7.04 5.91 18.38
C ASP A 83 6.58 6.33 16.97
N LEU A 84 5.44 5.81 16.51
CA LEU A 84 4.84 6.14 15.22
C LEU A 84 3.48 6.81 15.38
N TYR A 85 3.16 7.73 14.47
CA TYR A 85 1.86 8.39 14.40
C TYR A 85 1.28 8.21 13.01
N ILE A 86 0.06 7.69 12.90
CA ILE A 86 -0.68 7.62 11.65
C ILE A 86 -1.80 8.64 11.71
N ASN A 87 -1.85 9.52 10.71
CA ASN A 87 -2.93 10.49 10.52
C ASN A 87 -3.43 10.46 9.08
N TRP A 88 -4.59 11.07 8.86
CA TRP A 88 -5.20 11.16 7.54
C TRP A 88 -5.39 12.61 7.12
N THR A 89 -5.34 12.83 5.82
CA THR A 89 -5.69 14.09 5.18
C THR A 89 -6.70 13.81 4.08
N LYS A 90 -7.52 14.82 3.75
CA LYS A 90 -8.48 14.68 2.65
C LYS A 90 -7.75 14.33 1.35
N SER A 91 -6.80 15.15 0.93
CA SER A 91 -6.08 15.04 -0.33
C SER A 91 -4.75 15.78 -0.27
N SER A 92 -3.83 15.45 -1.19
CA SER A 92 -2.55 16.13 -1.44
C SER A 92 -1.64 16.22 -0.21
N LEU A 93 -0.66 15.32 -0.14
CA LEU A 93 0.44 15.42 0.85
C LEU A 93 1.57 16.35 0.38
N SER A 94 1.56 16.66 -0.92
CA SER A 94 2.48 17.56 -1.60
C SER A 94 1.72 18.41 -2.62
N ASN A 95 2.24 19.59 -2.93
CA ASN A 95 1.68 20.50 -3.94
C ASN A 95 2.18 20.19 -5.36
N SER A 96 3.16 19.28 -5.50
CA SER A 96 3.86 19.00 -6.75
C SER A 96 3.82 17.54 -7.20
N SER A 97 3.29 16.64 -6.37
CA SER A 97 3.21 15.20 -6.60
C SER A 97 1.89 14.65 -6.06
N ASP A 98 1.36 13.62 -6.74
CA ASP A 98 0.16 12.88 -6.31
C ASP A 98 0.52 11.86 -5.21
N GLU A 99 1.20 12.35 -4.17
CA GLU A 99 1.62 11.56 -3.01
C GLU A 99 0.40 11.20 -2.16
N VAL A 100 0.16 9.89 -2.04
CA VAL A 100 -0.97 9.30 -1.32
C VAL A 100 -0.60 8.80 0.07
N GLY A 101 0.69 8.62 0.33
CA GLY A 101 1.28 8.33 1.64
C GLY A 101 2.57 9.12 1.81
N LEU A 102 2.91 9.45 3.06
CA LEU A 102 4.16 10.09 3.41
C LEU A 102 4.58 9.77 4.84
N ALA A 103 5.69 9.07 4.99
CA ALA A 103 6.41 8.88 6.24
C ALA A 103 7.52 9.93 6.41
N LYS A 104 7.49 10.67 7.52
CA LYS A 104 8.56 11.56 7.95
C LYS A 104 9.18 11.01 9.23
N THR A 105 10.43 10.60 9.12
CA THR A 105 11.20 10.01 10.22
C THR A 105 12.14 11.03 10.82
N TYR A 106 12.09 11.16 12.14
CA TYR A 106 12.93 12.06 12.92
C TYR A 106 14.01 11.25 13.61
N VAL A 107 15.26 11.67 13.42
CA VAL A 107 16.44 10.90 13.77
C VAL A 107 17.38 11.77 14.60
N ASN A 108 17.94 11.21 15.66
CA ASN A 108 18.90 11.92 16.49
C ASN A 108 20.33 11.87 15.91
N GLY A 109 21.29 12.49 16.61
CA GLY A 109 22.70 12.52 16.19
C GLY A 109 23.38 11.15 16.07
N ASP A 110 22.77 10.11 16.66
CA ASP A 110 23.28 8.74 16.67
C ASP A 110 22.58 7.87 15.61
N SER A 111 21.88 8.45 14.63
CA SER A 111 21.11 7.68 13.64
C SER A 111 20.04 6.77 14.26
N SER A 112 19.61 7.05 15.50
CA SER A 112 18.46 6.41 16.13
C SER A 112 17.20 7.17 15.75
N ILE A 113 16.17 6.43 15.34
CA ILE A 113 14.85 7.01 15.14
C ILE A 113 14.28 7.43 16.51
N GLU A 114 13.77 8.66 16.60
CA GLU A 114 13.10 9.20 17.76
C GLU A 114 11.58 9.14 17.62
N ASN A 115 11.06 9.48 16.45
CA ASN A 115 9.65 9.31 16.10
C ASN A 115 9.47 9.23 14.57
N CYS A 116 8.34 8.69 14.12
CA CYS A 116 7.93 8.69 12.72
C CYS A 116 6.48 9.17 12.58
N THR A 117 6.22 10.10 11.67
CA THR A 117 4.86 10.55 11.35
C THR A 117 4.47 10.09 9.96
N ILE A 118 3.38 9.34 9.87
CA ILE A 118 2.80 8.79 8.66
C ILE A 118 1.51 9.55 8.38
N SER A 119 1.41 10.14 7.19
CA SER A 119 0.23 10.86 6.74
C SER A 119 -0.34 10.14 5.52
N LEU A 120 -1.64 9.85 5.53
CA LEU A 120 -2.33 9.08 4.49
C LEU A 120 -3.41 9.93 3.83
N ALA A 121 -3.36 10.07 2.51
CA ALA A 121 -4.41 10.74 1.75
C ALA A 121 -5.59 9.78 1.50
N VAL A 122 -6.82 10.23 1.76
CA VAL A 122 -8.02 9.38 1.56
C VAL A 122 -8.61 9.50 0.16
N GLN A 123 -8.14 10.45 -0.64
CA GLN A 123 -8.43 10.56 -2.07
C GLN A 123 -7.22 11.11 -2.83
N THR A 124 -7.14 10.80 -4.13
CA THR A 124 -6.13 11.36 -5.02
C THR A 124 -6.30 12.86 -5.22
N SER A 125 -5.29 13.51 -5.80
CA SER A 125 -5.36 14.91 -6.23
C SER A 125 -6.50 15.19 -7.22
N GLN A 126 -6.94 14.20 -8.00
CA GLN A 126 -8.09 14.30 -8.91
C GLN A 126 -9.44 13.97 -8.24
N GLY A 127 -9.46 13.71 -6.93
CA GLY A 127 -10.68 13.48 -6.14
C GLY A 127 -11.19 12.04 -6.13
N THR A 128 -10.39 11.08 -6.59
CA THR A 128 -10.77 9.65 -6.52
C THR A 128 -10.55 9.13 -5.11
N MET A 129 -11.61 8.69 -4.43
CA MET A 129 -11.52 8.12 -3.08
C MET A 129 -10.77 6.79 -3.08
N MET A 130 -9.90 6.60 -2.09
CA MET A 130 -9.19 5.35 -1.84
C MET A 130 -10.15 4.28 -1.33
N ARG A 131 -9.99 3.04 -1.80
CA ARG A 131 -10.69 1.87 -1.25
C ARG A 131 -9.96 1.36 -0.01
N GLY A 132 -10.59 0.48 0.76
CA GLY A 132 -9.99 -0.07 1.97
C GLY A 132 -8.67 -0.83 1.71
N VAL A 133 -8.61 -1.62 0.64
CA VAL A 133 -7.36 -2.27 0.22
C VAL A 133 -6.28 -1.27 -0.19
N ASP A 134 -6.68 -0.14 -0.79
CA ASP A 134 -5.72 0.89 -1.19
C ASP A 134 -5.15 1.57 0.07
N MET A 135 -6.01 1.96 1.01
CA MET A 135 -5.62 2.53 2.30
C MET A 135 -4.71 1.58 3.09
N GLN A 136 -5.02 0.29 3.09
CA GLN A 136 -4.22 -0.72 3.78
C GLN A 136 -2.84 -0.88 3.13
N ASN A 137 -2.76 -1.01 1.81
CA ASN A 137 -1.48 -1.14 1.09
C ASN A 137 -0.60 0.10 1.29
N ILE A 138 -1.17 1.31 1.18
CA ILE A 138 -0.44 2.56 1.39
C ILE A 138 0.06 2.64 2.85
N ALA A 139 -0.81 2.39 3.84
CA ALA A 139 -0.39 2.39 5.24
C ALA A 139 0.74 1.39 5.51
N MET A 140 0.68 0.21 4.87
CA MET A 140 1.70 -0.82 5.01
C MET A 140 3.04 -0.40 4.38
N HIS A 141 3.02 0.27 3.23
CA HIS A 141 4.19 0.87 2.60
C HIS A 141 4.84 1.93 3.50
N GLU A 142 4.06 2.89 4.00
CA GLU A 142 4.57 3.96 4.85
C GLU A 142 5.12 3.43 6.19
N LEU A 143 4.54 2.36 6.73
CA LEU A 143 5.09 1.66 7.88
C LEU A 143 6.48 1.08 7.58
N GLY A 144 6.72 0.58 6.37
CA GLY A 144 8.04 0.14 5.92
C GLY A 144 9.08 1.25 6.01
N HIS A 145 8.74 2.47 5.58
CA HIS A 145 9.57 3.65 5.80
C HIS A 145 9.78 3.95 7.29
N GLY A 146 8.74 3.78 8.11
CA GLY A 146 8.82 3.84 9.56
C GLY A 146 9.78 2.83 10.18
N PHE A 147 10.05 1.70 9.53
CA PHE A 147 11.06 0.71 9.95
C PHE A 147 12.46 0.95 9.36
N GLY A 148 12.67 2.06 8.65
CA GLY A 148 13.95 2.43 8.05
C GLY A 148 14.17 1.91 6.64
N LEU A 149 13.14 1.39 5.98
CA LEU A 149 13.21 0.97 4.58
C LEU A 149 13.07 2.17 3.64
N GLY A 150 13.79 2.15 2.52
CA GLY A 150 13.55 3.01 1.37
C GLY A 150 12.67 2.28 0.34
N HIS A 151 12.85 2.59 -0.94
CA HIS A 151 12.06 1.96 -2.00
C HIS A 151 12.72 0.71 -2.57
N CYS A 152 11.90 -0.24 -3.03
CA CYS A 152 12.32 -1.40 -3.80
C CYS A 152 12.34 -1.11 -5.31
N ASN A 153 13.20 -1.79 -6.06
CA ASN A 153 13.25 -1.72 -7.52
C ASN A 153 12.27 -2.66 -8.24
N TYR A 154 11.56 -3.54 -7.51
CA TYR A 154 10.62 -4.50 -8.09
C TYR A 154 9.18 -3.98 -8.02
N THR A 155 8.51 -3.88 -9.18
CA THR A 155 7.20 -3.23 -9.31
C THR A 155 6.07 -3.90 -8.53
N ASP A 156 6.18 -5.20 -8.24
CA ASP A 156 5.15 -5.91 -7.49
C ASP A 156 5.42 -5.94 -5.98
N ASP A 157 6.58 -5.48 -5.54
CA ASP A 157 6.93 -5.42 -4.13
C ASP A 157 6.15 -4.34 -3.39
N LEU A 158 5.89 -4.56 -2.11
CA LEU A 158 5.21 -3.59 -1.24
C LEU A 158 5.93 -2.24 -1.24
N MET A 159 7.26 -2.24 -1.18
CA MET A 159 8.08 -1.04 -1.04
C MET A 159 8.41 -0.38 -2.39
N TYR A 160 7.76 -0.78 -3.50
CA TYR A 160 7.89 -0.08 -4.76
C TYR A 160 7.32 1.35 -4.68
N SER A 161 8.03 2.33 -5.23
CA SER A 161 7.72 3.76 -5.05
C SER A 161 6.46 4.25 -5.76
N ILE A 162 5.96 3.51 -6.76
CA ILE A 162 4.79 3.92 -7.54
C ILE A 162 3.63 3.01 -7.17
N TYR A 163 2.62 3.59 -6.53
CA TYR A 163 1.39 2.90 -6.22
C TYR A 163 0.37 3.03 -7.36
N SER A 164 -0.23 1.91 -7.77
CA SER A 164 -1.37 1.91 -8.68
C SER A 164 -2.65 1.75 -7.87
N LEU A 165 -3.58 2.69 -8.02
CA LEU A 165 -4.94 2.52 -7.51
C LEU A 165 -5.57 1.24 -8.05
N ALA A 166 -6.55 0.75 -7.32
CA ALA A 166 -7.23 -0.48 -7.66
C ALA A 166 -6.33 -1.74 -7.54
N ALA A 167 -5.14 -1.62 -6.94
CA ALA A 167 -4.21 -2.74 -6.80
C ALA A 167 -4.81 -3.91 -6.01
N SER A 168 -4.29 -5.10 -6.30
CA SER A 168 -4.53 -6.27 -5.47
C SER A 168 -4.00 -6.04 -4.05
N PRO A 169 -4.54 -6.75 -3.05
CA PRO A 169 -3.88 -6.87 -1.75
C PRO A 169 -2.39 -7.14 -1.93
N LYS A 170 -1.55 -6.34 -1.27
CA LYS A 170 -0.12 -6.62 -1.13
C LYS A 170 0.12 -7.35 0.19
N ALA A 171 1.28 -7.96 0.30
CA ALA A 171 1.81 -8.52 1.53
C ALA A 171 3.26 -8.06 1.69
N VAL A 172 3.80 -8.17 2.91
CA VAL A 172 5.22 -7.94 3.17
C VAL A 172 6.01 -9.09 2.55
N SER A 173 7.01 -8.78 1.73
CA SER A 173 7.85 -9.80 1.10
C SER A 173 8.97 -10.30 2.02
N THR A 174 9.61 -11.41 1.66
CA THR A 174 10.86 -11.84 2.33
C THR A 174 11.96 -10.80 2.19
N LEU A 175 12.01 -10.03 1.09
CA LEU A 175 12.98 -8.95 0.92
C LEU A 175 12.72 -7.80 1.91
N ASP A 176 11.45 -7.42 2.09
CA ASP A 176 11.04 -6.41 3.06
C ASP A 176 11.41 -6.81 4.48
N ALA A 177 10.95 -7.99 4.92
CA ALA A 177 11.20 -8.49 6.27
C ALA A 177 12.68 -8.72 6.54
N TYR A 178 13.44 -9.23 5.56
CA TYR A 178 14.89 -9.34 5.67
C TYR A 178 15.55 -7.98 5.84
N SER A 179 15.09 -6.97 5.11
CA SER A 179 15.65 -5.62 5.18
C SER A 179 15.32 -4.95 6.51
N VAL A 180 14.13 -5.19 7.08
CA VAL A 180 13.86 -4.81 8.48
C VAL A 180 14.77 -5.57 9.44
N ALA A 181 15.02 -6.86 9.24
CA ALA A 181 15.98 -7.60 10.05
C ALA A 181 17.37 -6.96 10.00
N ARG A 182 17.81 -6.47 8.83
CA ARG A 182 19.04 -5.68 8.71
C ARG A 182 18.97 -4.39 9.52
N CYS A 183 17.83 -3.69 9.53
CA CYS A 183 17.58 -2.51 10.37
C CYS A 183 17.55 -2.83 11.89
N PHE A 184 17.30 -4.08 12.28
CA PHE A 184 17.26 -4.50 13.68
C PHE A 184 18.41 -5.43 14.07
N ALA A 185 19.44 -5.56 13.22
CA ALA A 185 20.52 -6.52 13.41
C ALA A 185 21.31 -6.29 14.70
N TRP A 186 21.28 -5.06 15.25
CA TRP A 186 21.84 -4.72 16.56
C TRP A 186 21.25 -5.53 17.71
N MET A 187 20.04 -6.07 17.58
CA MET A 187 19.40 -6.94 18.59
C MET A 187 20.15 -8.25 18.83
N GLN A 188 21.06 -8.63 17.93
CA GLN A 188 21.96 -9.77 18.11
C GLN A 188 23.11 -9.47 19.09
N SER A 189 23.39 -8.19 19.36
CA SER A 189 24.44 -7.78 20.28
C SER A 189 23.95 -7.78 21.72
N GLU A 190 24.72 -8.40 22.62
CA GLU A 190 24.46 -8.36 24.06
C GLU A 190 24.61 -6.96 24.66
N THR A 191 25.35 -6.08 24.00
CA THR A 191 25.62 -4.72 24.49
C THR A 191 24.53 -3.71 24.11
N GLY A 192 23.53 -4.13 23.32
CA GLY A 192 22.38 -3.31 22.91
C GLY A 192 22.63 -2.46 21.66
N PHE A 193 21.81 -1.42 21.49
CA PHE A 193 21.89 -0.52 20.34
C PHE A 193 23.20 0.29 20.38
N HIS A 194 24.16 -0.08 19.54
CA HIS A 194 25.33 0.73 19.24
C HIS A 194 25.24 1.19 17.80
N PRO A 195 24.84 2.44 17.58
CA PRO A 195 25.01 3.06 16.29
C PRO A 195 26.51 3.35 16.17
N VAL A 196 27.28 2.35 15.76
CA VAL A 196 28.58 2.64 15.18
C VAL A 196 28.27 3.56 14.01
N SER A 197 28.94 4.69 13.90
CA SER A 197 28.81 5.52 12.70
C SER A 197 28.97 4.60 11.49
N ARG A 198 27.92 4.53 10.66
CA ARG A 198 27.80 3.59 9.52
C ARG A 198 27.53 2.11 9.84
N TRP A 199 26.82 1.76 10.92
CA TRP A 199 26.44 0.36 11.19
C TRP A 199 25.59 -0.24 10.04
N LEU A 200 24.75 0.58 9.40
CA LEU A 200 24.23 0.33 8.05
C LEU A 200 25.20 0.95 7.03
N ASN A 201 26.33 0.29 6.78
CA ASN A 201 27.31 0.69 5.76
C ASN A 201 26.79 0.52 4.31
N ALA A 202 25.61 -0.08 4.15
CA ALA A 202 24.96 -0.28 2.87
C ALA A 202 23.81 0.71 2.72
N SER A 203 23.61 1.23 1.51
CA SER A 203 22.45 2.04 1.15
C SER A 203 21.30 1.21 0.55
N PHE A 204 21.56 -0.06 0.24
CA PHE A 204 20.60 -1.00 -0.30
C PHE A 204 20.87 -2.43 0.19
N VAL A 205 19.85 -3.27 0.13
CA VAL A 205 19.85 -4.67 0.55
C VAL A 205 19.27 -5.54 -0.56
N SER A 206 19.86 -6.72 -0.78
CA SER A 206 19.30 -7.80 -1.59
C SER A 206 19.22 -9.07 -0.75
N LEU A 207 18.30 -9.96 -1.10
CA LEU A 207 18.18 -11.25 -0.43
C LEU A 207 19.47 -12.07 -0.57
N PRO A 208 19.92 -12.76 0.50
CA PRO A 208 20.90 -13.83 0.40
C PRO A 208 20.45 -14.92 -0.58
N SER A 209 21.40 -15.63 -1.17
CA SER A 209 21.11 -16.66 -2.19
C SER A 209 20.27 -17.84 -1.69
N ASP A 210 20.21 -18.04 -0.38
CA ASP A 210 19.42 -19.09 0.29
C ASP A 210 18.00 -18.66 0.65
N ILE A 211 17.64 -17.39 0.42
CA ILE A 211 16.29 -16.86 0.66
C ILE A 211 15.64 -16.48 -0.67
N ASN A 212 14.53 -17.16 -0.99
CA ASN A 212 13.73 -16.82 -2.17
C ASN A 212 12.86 -15.60 -1.90
N TYR A 213 12.68 -14.78 -2.94
CA TYR A 213 11.69 -13.71 -2.94
C TYR A 213 10.29 -14.32 -2.97
N VAL A 214 9.51 -14.11 -1.91
CA VAL A 214 8.10 -14.51 -1.80
C VAL A 214 7.35 -13.58 -0.85
N ASP A 215 6.05 -13.43 -1.06
CA ASP A 215 5.16 -12.80 -0.10
C ASP A 215 5.03 -13.66 1.18
N LEU A 216 5.13 -13.02 2.35
CA LEU A 216 4.96 -13.69 3.63
C LEU A 216 3.47 -13.92 3.95
N PRO A 217 3.15 -14.98 4.72
CA PRO A 217 1.77 -15.30 5.04
C PRO A 217 1.11 -14.20 5.89
N VAL A 218 -0.14 -13.89 5.56
CA VAL A 218 -0.95 -12.90 6.27
C VAL A 218 -2.11 -13.59 6.99
N SER A 219 -2.25 -13.34 8.29
CA SER A 219 -3.34 -13.89 9.09
C SER A 219 -4.70 -13.35 8.64
N MET A 220 -5.77 -14.15 8.73
CA MET A 220 -7.09 -13.79 8.19
C MET A 220 -7.62 -12.44 8.69
N GLN A 221 -7.39 -12.11 9.96
CA GLN A 221 -7.81 -10.85 10.58
C GLN A 221 -7.11 -9.60 10.00
N ASN A 222 -5.92 -9.78 9.41
CA ASN A 222 -5.10 -8.73 8.82
C ASN A 222 -5.22 -8.67 7.29
N GLN A 223 -6.01 -9.56 6.68
CA GLN A 223 -6.30 -9.48 5.25
C GLN A 223 -7.28 -8.33 4.96
N PRO A 224 -7.14 -7.64 3.81
CA PRO A 224 -8.11 -6.65 3.40
C PRO A 224 -9.52 -7.23 3.34
N PRO A 225 -10.56 -6.46 3.69
CA PRO A 225 -11.92 -6.95 3.69
C PRO A 225 -12.30 -7.32 2.25
N GLN A 226 -12.76 -8.55 2.05
CA GLN A 226 -13.23 -9.04 0.75
C GLN A 226 -14.63 -8.48 0.49
N THR A 227 -14.76 -7.36 -0.21
CA THR A 227 -16.07 -6.86 -0.63
C THR A 227 -16.38 -7.26 -2.07
N LEU A 228 -17.66 -7.32 -2.46
CA LEU A 228 -18.05 -7.54 -3.85
C LEU A 228 -17.41 -6.50 -4.80
N THR A 229 -17.25 -5.27 -4.31
CA THR A 229 -16.58 -4.20 -5.06
C THR A 229 -15.09 -4.46 -5.30
N ASP A 230 -14.43 -5.36 -4.57
CA ASP A 230 -13.01 -5.71 -4.78
C ASP A 230 -12.82 -6.78 -5.86
N SER A 231 -13.91 -7.35 -6.39
CA SER A 231 -13.84 -8.27 -7.54
C SER A 231 -13.34 -7.56 -8.79
N ALA A 232 -12.32 -8.12 -9.44
CA ALA A 232 -11.80 -7.61 -10.72
C ALA A 232 -12.90 -7.43 -11.79
N ALA A 233 -13.91 -8.30 -11.81
CA ALA A 233 -15.03 -8.20 -12.74
C ALA A 233 -15.93 -6.98 -12.42
N ILE A 234 -16.16 -6.71 -11.14
CA ILE A 234 -16.95 -5.55 -10.70
C ILE A 234 -16.13 -4.26 -10.88
N GLN A 235 -14.82 -4.30 -10.64
CA GLN A 235 -13.90 -3.19 -10.92
C GLN A 235 -13.89 -2.82 -12.40
N PHE A 236 -13.79 -3.81 -13.30
CA PHE A 236 -13.89 -3.58 -14.73
C PHE A 236 -15.24 -2.95 -15.11
N LEU A 237 -16.34 -3.43 -14.52
CA LEU A 237 -17.68 -2.92 -14.79
C LEU A 237 -17.87 -1.49 -14.27
N LEU A 238 -17.35 -1.17 -13.08
CA LEU A 238 -17.35 0.19 -12.52
C LEU A 238 -16.50 1.15 -13.34
N MET A 239 -15.30 0.73 -13.77
CA MET A 239 -14.44 1.50 -14.67
C MET A 239 -15.15 1.76 -16.00
N MET A 240 -15.85 0.77 -16.54
CA MET A 240 -16.61 0.96 -17.79
C MET A 240 -17.76 1.94 -17.61
N LEU A 241 -18.50 1.86 -16.50
CA LEU A 241 -19.58 2.79 -16.19
C LEU A 241 -19.06 4.22 -16.00
N THR A 242 -17.95 4.42 -15.31
CA THR A 242 -17.36 5.76 -15.11
C THR A 242 -16.84 6.36 -16.41
N VAL A 243 -16.20 5.56 -17.27
CA VAL A 243 -15.79 5.99 -18.62
C VAL A 243 -17.01 6.36 -19.46
N LEU A 244 -18.07 5.55 -19.44
CA LEU A 244 -19.31 5.83 -20.18
C LEU A 244 -20.09 7.04 -19.63
N ALA A 245 -19.93 7.38 -18.36
CA ALA A 245 -20.55 8.56 -17.76
C ALA A 245 -19.85 9.88 -18.14
N GLN A 246 -18.65 9.83 -18.73
CA GLN A 246 -17.96 11.02 -19.22
C GLN A 246 -18.74 11.63 -20.40
N PRO A 247 -19.12 12.92 -20.37
CA PRO A 247 -19.96 13.54 -21.40
C PRO A 247 -19.40 13.38 -22.82
N ILE A 248 -18.07 13.43 -22.94
CA ILE A 248 -17.33 13.28 -24.21
C ILE A 248 -17.55 11.90 -24.84
N ILE A 249 -17.75 10.87 -24.02
CA ILE A 249 -17.93 9.47 -24.46
C ILE A 249 -19.42 9.11 -24.53
N ALA A 250 -20.21 9.55 -23.55
CA ALA A 250 -21.64 9.29 -23.46
C ALA A 250 -22.41 9.79 -24.69
N VAL A 251 -22.13 11.03 -25.12
CA VAL A 251 -22.87 11.70 -26.20
C VAL A 251 -22.68 11.00 -27.55
N PRO A 252 -21.45 10.69 -28.02
CA PRO A 252 -21.26 9.91 -29.24
C PRO A 252 -21.92 8.53 -29.21
N VAL A 253 -21.82 7.82 -28.08
CA VAL A 253 -22.44 6.49 -27.92
C VAL A 253 -23.96 6.58 -28.06
N LEU A 254 -24.59 7.56 -27.41
CA LEU A 254 -26.02 7.82 -27.53
C LEU A 254 -26.43 8.15 -28.97
N ILE A 255 -25.65 8.98 -29.68
CA ILE A 255 -25.90 9.34 -31.09
C ILE A 255 -25.86 8.10 -31.99
N VAL A 256 -24.87 7.22 -31.81
CA VAL A 256 -24.73 5.98 -32.58
C VAL A 256 -25.90 5.04 -32.32
N LEU A 257 -26.31 4.87 -31.06
CA LEU A 257 -27.46 4.03 -30.70
C LEU A 257 -28.77 4.57 -31.30
N LEU A 258 -28.95 5.90 -31.29
CA LEU A 258 -30.10 6.56 -31.91
C LEU A 258 -30.11 6.35 -33.43
N LEU A 259 -28.97 6.50 -34.10
CA LEU A 259 -28.83 6.22 -35.53
C LEU A 259 -29.16 4.76 -35.87
N PHE A 260 -28.68 3.81 -35.06
CA PHE A 260 -29.02 2.39 -35.22
C PHE A 260 -30.51 2.12 -35.03
N ALA A 261 -31.14 2.70 -34.02
CA ALA A 261 -32.57 2.56 -33.78
C ALA A 261 -33.39 3.15 -34.94
N ILE A 262 -33.00 4.32 -35.46
CA ILE A 262 -33.63 4.94 -36.63
C ILE A 262 -33.47 4.04 -37.86
N LEU A 263 -32.26 3.55 -38.15
CA LEU A 263 -32.00 2.67 -39.30
C LEU A 263 -32.76 1.34 -39.20
N ALA A 264 -32.92 0.78 -38.01
CA ALA A 264 -33.71 -0.43 -37.77
C ALA A 264 -35.22 -0.19 -37.91
N ALA A 265 -35.70 1.03 -37.62
CA ALA A 265 -37.09 1.41 -37.77
C ALA A 265 -37.50 1.77 -39.21
N ILE A 266 -36.53 1.97 -40.13
CA ILE A 266 -36.84 2.20 -41.55
C ILE A 266 -37.45 0.91 -42.15
N PRO A 267 -38.69 0.93 -42.65
CA PRO A 267 -39.32 -0.24 -43.24
C PRO A 267 -38.53 -0.68 -44.46
N ARG A 268 -37.94 -1.88 -44.42
CA ARG A 268 -37.31 -2.47 -45.60
C ARG A 268 -38.38 -2.66 -46.67
N ARG A 269 -38.34 -1.84 -47.73
CA ARG A 269 -39.21 -2.02 -48.91
C ARG A 269 -39.01 -3.44 -49.42
N ARG A 270 -40.02 -4.30 -49.27
CA ARG A 270 -40.05 -5.62 -49.91
C ARG A 270 -39.96 -5.40 -51.41
N HIS A 271 -38.84 -5.80 -52.02
CA HIS A 271 -38.73 -5.88 -53.47
C HIS A 271 -39.87 -6.77 -53.98
N GLY A 272 -40.77 -6.16 -54.76
CA GLY A 272 -41.85 -6.88 -55.43
C GLY A 272 -41.27 -7.97 -56.33
N ARG A 273 -41.77 -9.20 -56.17
CA ARG A 273 -41.53 -10.28 -57.12
C ARG A 273 -41.99 -9.82 -58.50
N VAL A 274 -41.04 -9.70 -59.43
CA VAL A 274 -41.35 -9.59 -60.86
C VAL A 274 -41.99 -10.91 -61.28
N ARG A 275 -43.25 -10.84 -61.72
CA ARG A 275 -43.96 -11.96 -62.33
C ARG A 275 -43.47 -12.05 -63.77
N VAL A 276 -42.84 -13.16 -64.13
CA VAL A 276 -42.50 -13.50 -65.51
C VAL A 276 -43.74 -14.23 -66.05
N ASP A 277 -44.47 -13.56 -66.94
CA ASP A 277 -45.54 -14.21 -67.70
C ASP A 277 -44.94 -14.81 -68.98
N SER A 278 -45.34 -16.06 -69.22
CA SER A 278 -45.00 -16.96 -70.33
C SER A 278 -45.69 -16.59 -71.63
#